data_AF-A0A8S3WF70-F1
#
_entry.id   AF-A0A8S3WF70-F1
#
_cell.length_a   1.000
_cell.length_b   1.000
_cell.length_c   1.000
_cell.angle_alpha   90.00
_cell.angle_beta   90.00
_cell.angle_gamma   90.00
#
_symmetry.space_group_name_H-M   'P 1'
#
loop_
_entity.id
_entity.type
_entity.pdbx_description
1 polymer ?
#
loop_
_entity_poly.entity_id
_entity_poly.type
_entity_poly.pdbx_seq_one_letter_code
_entity_poly.pdbx_strand_id
1 'polypeptide(L)'
;MRRKKTKKGFVSVCRFGFPRTVMDSLIIRDIFQTLAARKTLSSNNRLNNIVRSKESDMINDYNPALLLASNGNIDIQYVGEKTAILNYYVTKYTTKSEKTHATDMFNDINSTKSLRSRLYNIGLRVLSNRECGDLEASDTLLGIPLRHGPTNNNKMVRRKHSS
;
A
#
# COMPACT_ATOMS: atom_id res chain seq x y z
N MET A 1 8.09 19.44 -5.23
CA MET A 1 7.21 19.99 -6.31
C MET A 1 7.63 19.39 -7.65
N ARG A 2 6.70 19.17 -8.60
CA ARG A 2 7.01 18.75 -9.98
C ARG A 2 6.86 19.94 -10.93
N ARG A 3 7.69 20.04 -11.96
CA ARG A 3 7.52 21.03 -13.03
C ARG A 3 6.65 20.43 -14.15
N LYS A 4 5.53 21.07 -14.47
CA LYS A 4 4.65 20.68 -15.58
C LYS A 4 4.77 21.72 -16.69
N LYS A 5 5.00 21.26 -17.92
CA LYS A 5 5.01 22.12 -19.10
C LYS A 5 3.57 22.45 -19.50
N THR A 6 3.32 23.73 -19.77
CA THR A 6 2.04 24.27 -20.26
C THR A 6 2.29 25.10 -21.52
N LYS A 7 1.23 25.48 -22.23
CA LYS A 7 1.33 26.35 -23.41
C LYS A 7 1.98 27.71 -23.09
N LYS A 8 1.93 28.15 -21.82
CA LYS A 8 2.47 29.44 -21.34
C LYS A 8 3.82 29.32 -20.62
N GLY A 9 4.45 28.14 -20.62
CA GLY A 9 5.71 27.88 -19.92
C GLY A 9 5.63 26.77 -18.86
N PHE A 10 6.53 26.78 -17.89
CA PHE A 10 6.59 25.76 -16.84
C PHE A 10 5.90 26.24 -15.56
N VAL A 11 4.99 25.43 -15.03
CA VAL A 11 4.34 25.68 -13.74
C VAL A 11 4.77 24.63 -12.72
N SER A 12 4.91 25.06 -11.47
CA SER A 12 5.18 24.16 -10.36
C SER A 12 3.87 23.56 -9.86
N VAL A 13 3.79 22.23 -9.80
CA VAL A 13 2.61 21.49 -9.35
C VAL A 13 2.96 20.56 -8.21
N CYS A 14 2.02 20.38 -7.28
CA CYS A 14 2.18 19.38 -6.24
C CYS A 14 2.24 17.97 -6.87
N ARG A 15 3.20 17.16 -6.44
CA ARG A 15 3.31 15.75 -6.88
C ARG A 15 2.02 14.99 -6.64
N PHE A 16 1.35 15.29 -5.53
CA PHE A 16 0.13 14.64 -5.12
C PHE A 16 -1.11 15.22 -5.79
N GLY A 17 -1.01 16.29 -6.58
CA GLY A 17 -2.13 16.91 -7.30
C GLY A 17 -2.98 17.85 -6.45
N PHE A 18 -2.35 18.56 -5.52
CA PHE A 18 -2.94 19.67 -4.77
C PHE A 18 -2.67 21.04 -5.42
N PRO A 19 -3.61 22.00 -5.31
CA PRO A 19 -4.97 21.84 -4.79
C PRO A 19 -5.81 20.92 -5.71
N ARG A 20 -6.76 20.19 -5.11
CA ARG A 20 -7.69 19.34 -5.84
C ARG A 20 -8.67 20.20 -6.64
N THR A 21 -9.18 19.67 -7.74
CA THR A 21 -10.26 20.33 -8.48
C THR A 21 -11.53 20.35 -7.63
N VAL A 22 -12.12 21.53 -7.46
CA VAL A 22 -13.44 21.73 -6.85
C VAL A 22 -14.49 21.14 -7.78
N MET A 23 -15.41 20.36 -7.23
CA MET A 23 -16.41 19.61 -8.00
C MET A 23 -17.68 19.42 -7.19
N ASP A 24 -18.83 19.60 -7.83
CA ASP A 24 -20.15 19.49 -7.18
C ASP A 24 -20.75 18.09 -7.24
N SER A 25 -20.21 17.20 -8.08
CA SER A 25 -20.72 15.84 -8.28
C SER A 25 -19.62 14.79 -8.18
N LEU A 26 -19.98 13.60 -7.68
CA LEU A 26 -19.10 12.44 -7.63
C LEU A 26 -18.93 11.88 -9.05
N ILE A 27 -17.69 11.83 -9.53
CA ILE A 27 -17.36 11.19 -10.80
C ILE A 27 -16.66 9.87 -10.52
N ILE A 28 -17.27 8.77 -10.94
CA ILE A 28 -16.64 7.44 -10.98
C ILE A 28 -16.27 7.17 -12.44
N ARG A 29 -14.98 6.93 -12.69
CA ARG A 29 -14.44 6.61 -14.01
C ARG A 29 -14.45 5.10 -14.23
N ASP A 30 -14.47 4.72 -15.50
CA ASP A 30 -14.29 3.32 -15.89
C ASP A 30 -12.90 2.79 -15.45
N ILE A 31 -12.88 1.53 -15.04
CA ILE A 31 -11.68 0.83 -14.57
C ILE A 31 -10.68 0.76 -15.70
N PHE A 32 -11.07 0.32 -16.90
CA PHE A 32 -10.14 0.13 -18.01
C PHE A 32 -9.45 1.44 -18.43
N GLN A 33 -10.21 2.53 -18.50
CA GLN A 33 -9.65 3.86 -18.76
C GLN A 33 -8.67 4.30 -17.68
N THR A 34 -9.02 4.07 -16.41
CA THR A 34 -8.17 4.43 -15.26
C THR A 34 -6.86 3.64 -15.28
N LEU A 35 -6.90 2.35 -15.63
CA LEU A 35 -5.70 1.50 -15.74
C LEU A 35 -4.79 1.95 -16.89
N ALA A 36 -5.35 2.28 -18.05
CA ALA A 36 -4.59 2.86 -19.15
C ALA A 36 -3.95 4.20 -18.76
N ALA A 37 -4.68 5.05 -18.03
CA ALA A 37 -4.18 6.32 -17.52
C ALA A 37 -3.07 6.15 -16.47
N ARG A 38 -3.11 5.10 -15.64
CA ARG A 38 -2.05 4.78 -14.68
C ARG A 38 -0.74 4.41 -15.38
N LYS A 39 -0.80 3.59 -16.44
CA LYS A 39 0.38 3.21 -17.23
C LYS A 39 1.08 4.41 -17.86
N THR A 40 0.30 5.39 -18.31
CA THR A 40 0.79 6.61 -18.97
C THR A 40 1.08 7.76 -18.00
N LEU A 41 0.93 7.55 -16.68
CA LEU A 41 1.07 8.58 -15.65
C LEU A 41 0.22 9.84 -15.93
N SER A 42 -0.93 9.64 -16.58
CA SER A 42 -1.87 10.71 -16.93
C SER A 42 -2.55 11.28 -15.68
N SER A 43 -3.05 12.52 -15.78
CA SER A 43 -3.77 13.20 -14.69
C SER A 43 -5.09 12.53 -14.28
N ASN A 44 -5.64 11.64 -15.13
CA ASN A 44 -6.90 10.92 -14.88
C ASN A 44 -6.69 9.50 -14.34
N ASN A 45 -5.59 9.27 -13.62
CA ASN A 45 -5.21 7.94 -13.10
C ASN A 45 -6.01 7.48 -11.85
N ARG A 46 -6.94 8.30 -11.38
CA ARG A 46 -7.81 8.01 -10.22
C ARG A 46 -9.15 7.50 -10.68
N LEU A 47 -9.65 6.49 -9.97
CA LEU A 47 -10.90 5.85 -10.29
C LEU A 47 -12.11 6.74 -9.96
N ASN A 48 -11.97 7.59 -8.95
CA ASN A 48 -13.01 8.49 -8.52
C ASN A 48 -12.47 9.91 -8.31
N ASN A 49 -13.36 10.89 -8.44
CA ASN A 49 -13.21 12.24 -7.90
C ASN A 49 -14.42 12.50 -7.00
N ILE A 50 -14.18 12.71 -5.71
CA ILE A 50 -15.23 13.05 -4.76
C ILE A 50 -15.70 14.50 -4.94
N VAL A 51 -16.90 14.79 -4.43
CA VAL A 51 -17.42 16.15 -4.30
C VAL A 51 -16.49 16.95 -3.37
N ARG A 52 -16.11 18.15 -3.78
CA ARG A 52 -15.17 19.02 -3.06
C ARG A 52 -15.58 20.48 -3.16
N SER A 53 -15.56 21.17 -2.01
CA SER A 53 -15.66 22.62 -1.92
C SER A 53 -14.25 23.25 -1.94
N LYS A 54 -14.18 24.58 -1.96
CA LYS A 54 -12.89 25.29 -1.85
C LYS A 54 -12.21 25.06 -0.51
N GLU A 55 -12.95 24.73 0.54
CA GLU A 55 -12.40 24.46 1.88
C GLU A 55 -11.74 23.07 1.95
N SER A 56 -12.19 22.12 1.12
CA SER A 56 -11.70 20.74 1.10
C SER A 56 -10.75 20.44 -0.06
N ASP A 57 -10.30 21.45 -0.81
CA ASP A 57 -9.40 21.28 -1.95
C ASP A 57 -7.97 20.86 -1.54
N MET A 58 -7.60 21.07 -0.27
CA MET A 58 -6.34 20.64 0.34
C MET A 58 -6.46 19.36 1.18
N ILE A 59 -7.64 18.75 1.26
CA ILE A 59 -7.88 17.51 2.01
C ILE A 59 -7.69 16.29 1.07
N ASN A 60 -7.16 15.17 1.57
CA ASN A 60 -7.09 13.92 0.79
C ASN A 60 -8.49 13.40 0.44
N ASP A 61 -8.57 12.31 -0.32
CA ASP A 61 -9.86 11.63 -0.48
C ASP A 61 -10.21 10.98 0.88
N TYR A 62 -11.41 11.26 1.41
CA TYR A 62 -11.81 10.84 2.75
C TYR A 62 -13.16 10.13 2.74
N ASN A 63 -13.37 9.28 3.73
CA ASN A 63 -14.69 8.81 4.11
C ASN A 63 -15.20 9.72 5.23
N PRO A 64 -16.39 10.34 5.12
CA PRO A 64 -16.92 11.25 6.14
C PRO A 64 -16.99 10.64 7.55
N ALA A 65 -17.34 9.36 7.68
CA ALA A 65 -17.42 8.69 8.97
C ALA A 65 -16.02 8.51 9.60
N LEU A 66 -15.02 8.19 8.79
CA LEU A 66 -13.64 8.05 9.28
C LEU A 66 -13.01 9.41 9.59
N LEU A 67 -13.32 10.43 8.81
CA LEU A 67 -12.90 11.80 9.10
C LEU A 67 -13.50 12.27 10.42
N LEU A 68 -14.80 12.03 10.66
CA LEU A 68 -15.47 12.37 11.92
C LEU A 68 -14.85 11.63 13.12
N ALA A 69 -14.57 10.33 12.97
CA ALA A 69 -14.03 9.52 14.06
C ALA A 69 -12.57 9.85 14.40
N SER A 70 -11.75 10.16 13.40
CA SER A 70 -10.30 10.41 13.58
C SER A 70 -9.94 11.89 13.75
N ASN A 71 -10.81 12.79 13.29
CA ASN A 71 -10.56 14.22 13.12
C ASN A 71 -9.23 14.54 12.39
N GLY A 72 -8.78 13.63 11.52
CA GLY A 72 -7.48 13.69 10.84
C GLY A 72 -7.59 13.60 9.31
N ASN A 73 -6.58 14.11 8.60
CA ASN A 73 -6.48 13.99 7.15
C ASN A 73 -6.00 12.59 6.74
N ILE A 74 -6.95 11.66 6.55
CA ILE A 74 -6.65 10.28 6.19
C ILE A 74 -6.40 10.17 4.68
N ASP A 75 -5.38 9.41 4.28
CA ASP A 75 -5.11 9.06 2.88
C ASP A 75 -5.85 7.77 2.51
N ILE A 76 -7.12 7.89 2.07
CA ILE A 76 -7.95 6.75 1.67
C ILE A 76 -8.11 6.77 0.15
N GLN A 77 -7.94 5.61 -0.48
CA GLN A 77 -8.15 5.45 -1.91
C GLN A 77 -9.27 4.46 -2.20
N TYR A 78 -10.26 4.87 -2.99
CA TYR A 78 -11.28 3.95 -3.48
C TYR A 78 -10.68 2.96 -4.47
N VAL A 79 -10.97 1.67 -4.26
CA VAL A 79 -10.59 0.56 -5.13
C VAL A 79 -11.88 -0.10 -5.62
N GLY A 80 -12.22 0.09 -6.89
CA GLY A 80 -13.42 -0.49 -7.52
C GLY A 80 -13.18 -1.80 -8.27
N GLU A 81 -11.99 -2.38 -8.16
CA GLU A 81 -11.63 -3.64 -8.82
C GLU A 81 -11.44 -4.75 -7.79
N LYS A 82 -11.98 -5.94 -8.07
CA LYS A 82 -11.98 -7.09 -7.14
C LYS A 82 -10.84 -8.08 -7.36
N THR A 83 -9.98 -7.86 -8.35
CA THR A 83 -9.06 -8.88 -8.90
C THR A 83 -7.58 -8.53 -8.62
N ALA A 84 -6.66 -8.90 -9.52
CA ALA A 84 -5.21 -8.88 -9.34
C ALA A 84 -4.63 -7.55 -8.85
N ILE A 85 -5.27 -6.42 -9.14
CA ILE A 85 -4.80 -5.09 -8.71
C ILE A 85 -5.05 -4.86 -7.22
N LEU A 86 -6.14 -5.38 -6.65
CA LEU A 86 -6.36 -5.34 -5.20
C LEU A 86 -5.30 -6.17 -4.50
N ASN A 87 -5.06 -7.40 -4.98
CA ASN A 87 -4.01 -8.26 -4.42
C ASN A 87 -2.64 -7.61 -4.53
N TYR A 88 -2.28 -7.05 -5.69
CA TYR A 88 -1.02 -6.32 -5.87
C TYR A 88 -0.91 -5.13 -4.92
N TYR A 89 -1.99 -4.36 -4.74
CA TYR A 89 -2.00 -3.22 -3.83
C TYR A 89 -1.80 -3.68 -2.39
N VAL A 90 -2.61 -4.65 -1.92
CA VAL A 90 -2.50 -5.21 -0.56
C VAL A 90 -1.10 -5.76 -0.34
N THR A 91 -0.61 -6.65 -1.21
CA THR A 91 0.74 -7.22 -1.13
C THR A 91 1.80 -6.11 -1.07
N LYS A 92 1.73 -5.10 -1.94
CA LYS A 92 2.70 -4.00 -1.94
C LYS A 92 2.74 -3.22 -0.62
N TYR A 93 1.59 -3.02 0.03
CA TYR A 93 1.54 -2.32 1.32
C TYR A 93 1.97 -3.21 2.47
N THR A 94 1.57 -4.48 2.48
CA THR A 94 2.01 -5.44 3.51
C THR A 94 3.51 -5.71 3.42
N THR A 95 4.08 -5.72 2.22
CA THR A 95 5.53 -5.91 2.00
C THR A 95 6.30 -4.59 1.91
N LYS A 96 5.67 -3.43 2.21
CA LYS A 96 6.34 -2.11 2.10
C LYS A 96 7.46 -1.94 3.14
N SER A 97 7.27 -2.52 4.31
CA SER A 97 8.25 -2.54 5.40
C SER A 97 9.32 -3.61 5.21
N GLU A 98 9.06 -4.61 4.37
CA GLU A 98 10.04 -5.65 4.05
C GLU A 98 11.14 -5.01 3.20
N LYS A 99 12.33 -4.87 3.79
CA LYS A 99 13.46 -4.17 3.18
C LYS A 99 14.14 -4.93 2.03
N THR A 100 13.53 -5.82 1.26
CA THR A 100 14.39 -6.83 0.62
C THR A 100 13.88 -7.48 -0.67
N HIS A 101 14.79 -7.57 -1.65
CA HIS A 101 14.97 -8.65 -2.63
C HIS A 101 13.74 -9.16 -3.44
N ALA A 102 12.66 -8.39 -3.56
CA ALA A 102 11.48 -8.80 -4.32
C ALA A 102 11.83 -9.17 -5.78
N THR A 103 12.77 -8.45 -6.40
CA THR A 103 13.26 -8.75 -7.76
C THR A 103 13.91 -10.14 -7.86
N ASP A 104 14.64 -10.59 -6.84
CA ASP A 104 15.29 -11.91 -6.83
C ASP A 104 14.26 -13.03 -6.62
N MET A 105 13.20 -12.78 -5.83
CA MET A 105 12.06 -13.69 -5.68
C MET A 105 11.27 -13.89 -6.99
N PHE A 106 11.05 -12.83 -7.76
CA PHE A 106 10.37 -12.91 -9.05
C PHE A 106 11.25 -13.51 -10.17
N ASN A 107 12.57 -13.41 -10.06
CA ASN A 107 13.48 -14.10 -10.99
C ASN A 107 13.49 -15.62 -10.76
N ASP A 108 13.37 -16.09 -9.51
CA ASP A 108 13.23 -17.53 -9.20
C ASP A 108 11.88 -18.13 -9.65
N ILE A 109 10.88 -17.27 -9.85
CA ILE A 109 9.60 -17.63 -10.49
C ILE A 109 9.81 -17.97 -11.98
N ASN A 110 10.90 -17.56 -12.63
CA ASN A 110 11.22 -17.98 -14.00
C ASN A 110 12.02 -19.30 -14.08
N SER A 111 12.19 -20.04 -12.98
CA SER A 111 12.86 -21.34 -12.99
C SER A 111 11.99 -22.47 -13.56
N THR A 112 12.63 -23.52 -14.09
CA THR A 112 12.01 -24.76 -14.61
C THR A 112 11.32 -25.63 -13.55
N LYS A 113 11.21 -25.17 -12.29
CA LYS A 113 10.59 -25.91 -11.19
C LYS A 113 9.06 -25.86 -11.26
N SER A 114 8.41 -26.89 -10.71
CA SER A 114 6.95 -26.94 -10.61
C SER A 114 6.40 -25.80 -9.76
N LEU A 115 5.18 -25.34 -10.07
CA LEU A 115 4.52 -24.22 -9.38
C LEU A 115 4.45 -24.44 -7.86
N ARG A 116 4.15 -25.66 -7.41
CA ARG A 116 4.10 -26.02 -5.98
C ARG A 116 5.45 -25.82 -5.30
N SER A 117 6.53 -26.29 -5.92
CA SER A 117 7.89 -26.14 -5.38
C SER A 117 8.29 -24.66 -5.30
N ARG A 118 7.89 -23.87 -6.29
CA ARG A 118 8.16 -22.42 -6.32
C ARG A 118 7.41 -21.68 -5.21
N LEU A 119 6.11 -21.92 -5.06
CA LEU A 119 5.31 -21.31 -3.99
C LEU A 119 5.82 -21.70 -2.61
N TYR A 120 6.23 -22.95 -2.42
CA TYR A 120 6.80 -23.41 -1.15
C TYR A 120 8.13 -22.72 -0.81
N ASN A 121 9.05 -22.61 -1.78
CA ASN A 121 10.32 -21.91 -1.59
C ASN A 121 10.12 -20.42 -1.31
N ILE A 122 9.16 -19.77 -1.98
CA ILE A 122 8.78 -18.39 -1.72
C ILE A 122 8.25 -18.25 -0.29
N GLY A 123 7.31 -19.09 0.12
CA GLY A 123 6.74 -19.08 1.46
C GLY A 123 7.81 -19.24 2.54
N LEU A 124 8.74 -20.19 2.36
CA LEU A 124 9.87 -20.40 3.27
C LEU A 124 10.76 -19.16 3.40
N ARG A 125 11.09 -18.49 2.28
CA ARG A 125 11.94 -17.30 2.30
C ARG A 125 11.26 -16.09 2.91
N VAL A 126 9.97 -15.91 2.66
CA VAL A 126 9.16 -14.85 3.29
C VAL A 126 9.11 -15.08 4.80
N LEU A 127 8.90 -16.33 5.25
CA LEU A 127 8.89 -16.65 6.67
C LEU A 127 10.27 -16.53 7.33
N SER A 128 11.35 -16.90 6.63
CA SER A 128 12.72 -16.85 7.18
C SER A 128 13.27 -15.43 7.29
N ASN A 129 12.84 -14.53 6.40
CA ASN A 129 13.29 -13.13 6.35
C ASN A 129 12.23 -12.15 6.85
N ARG A 130 11.16 -12.65 7.50
CA ARG A 130 10.13 -11.77 8.05
C ARG A 130 10.75 -10.87 9.11
N GLU A 131 10.83 -9.59 8.80
CA GLU A 131 11.25 -8.57 9.76
C GLU A 131 10.12 -8.35 10.77
N CYS A 132 10.49 -8.28 12.04
CA CYS A 132 9.59 -7.95 13.14
C CYS A 132 9.19 -6.47 13.03
N GLY A 133 7.89 -6.17 13.04
CA GLY A 133 7.44 -4.77 13.00
C GLY A 133 7.80 -4.03 14.28
N ASP A 134 7.95 -2.69 14.23
CA ASP A 134 8.43 -1.89 15.37
C ASP A 134 7.64 -2.14 16.67
N LEU A 135 6.32 -2.35 16.56
CA LEU A 135 5.45 -2.67 17.70
C LEU A 135 5.71 -4.08 18.24
N GLU A 136 5.81 -5.08 17.37
CA GLU A 136 6.13 -6.46 17.74
C GLU A 136 7.54 -6.54 18.36
N ALA A 137 8.48 -5.75 17.85
CA ALA A 137 9.85 -5.66 18.35
C ALA A 137 9.88 -5.01 19.72
N SER A 138 9.12 -3.92 19.89
CA SER A 138 8.98 -3.22 21.18
C SER A 138 8.35 -4.14 22.22
N ASP A 139 7.25 -4.83 21.88
CA ASP A 139 6.60 -5.79 22.77
C ASP A 139 7.55 -6.95 23.14
N THR A 140 8.32 -7.46 22.18
CA THR A 140 9.32 -8.51 22.42
C THR A 140 10.45 -8.03 23.34
N LEU A 141 10.96 -6.81 23.15
CA LEU A 141 12.00 -6.19 23.97
C LEU A 141 11.50 -5.91 25.40
N LEU A 142 10.25 -5.47 25.54
CA LEU A 142 9.60 -5.19 26.82
C LEU A 142 9.05 -6.45 27.51
N GLY A 143 9.17 -7.62 26.87
CA GLY A 143 8.66 -8.89 27.38
C GLY A 143 7.12 -8.94 27.47
N ILE A 144 6.43 -8.06 26.74
CA ILE A 144 4.98 -8.03 26.67
C ILE A 144 4.54 -9.25 25.85
N PRO A 145 3.69 -10.13 26.42
CA PRO A 145 3.24 -11.30 25.70
C PRO A 145 2.38 -10.87 24.51
N LEU A 146 2.87 -11.15 23.31
CA LEU A 146 2.10 -10.99 22.08
C LEU A 146 0.87 -11.89 22.18
N ARG A 147 -0.31 -11.27 22.19
CA ARG A 147 -1.59 -11.98 22.29
C ARG A 147 -1.88 -12.68 20.97
N HIS A 148 -1.31 -13.86 20.81
CA HIS A 148 -1.65 -14.74 19.70
C HIS A 148 -3.11 -15.21 19.90
N GLY A 149 -3.89 -15.21 18.82
CA GLY A 149 -5.22 -15.87 18.81
C GLY A 149 -5.11 -17.32 19.29
N PRO A 150 -6.23 -17.97 19.66
CA PRO A 150 -6.21 -19.15 20.51
C PRO A 150 -5.59 -20.35 19.77
N THR A 151 -4.29 -20.56 19.97
CA THR A 151 -3.62 -21.83 19.68
C THR A 151 -2.54 -22.08 20.73
N ASN A 152 -2.86 -23.01 21.61
CA ASN A 152 -2.04 -23.83 22.50
C ASN A 152 -0.53 -23.58 22.50
N ASN A 153 -0.02 -23.25 23.69
CA ASN A 153 1.23 -23.71 24.29
C ASN A 153 2.18 -24.43 23.32
N ASN A 154 3.07 -23.68 22.67
CA ASN A 154 4.39 -24.21 22.39
C ASN A 154 5.44 -23.11 22.51
N LYS A 155 6.36 -23.37 23.44
CA LYS A 155 7.51 -22.56 23.81
C LYS A 155 8.28 -22.12 22.56
N MET A 156 8.37 -20.81 22.32
CA MET A 156 9.44 -20.28 21.48
C MET A 156 10.77 -20.63 22.14
N VAL A 157 11.51 -21.52 21.48
CA VAL A 157 12.87 -21.91 21.86
C VAL A 157 13.73 -20.66 21.84
N ARG A 158 14.06 -20.14 23.04
CA ARG A 158 15.10 -19.14 23.23
C ARG A 158 16.43 -19.76 22.77
N ARG A 159 16.93 -19.37 21.60
CA ARG A 159 18.34 -19.55 21.26
C ARG A 159 19.15 -18.66 22.21
N LYS A 160 19.72 -19.27 23.25
CA LYS A 160 20.80 -18.67 24.02
C LYS A 160 21.98 -18.49 23.06
N HIS A 161 22.39 -17.25 22.82
CA HIS A 161 23.73 -16.99 22.31
C HIS A 161 24.69 -17.17 23.48
N SER A 162 25.42 -18.29 23.45
CA SER A 162 26.61 -18.53 24.24
C SER A 162 27.82 -18.43 23.34
N SER A 163 28.56 -17.32 23.46
CA SER A 163 30.03 -17.16 23.44
C SER A 163 30.32 -15.67 23.29
#